data_AF-A0A352BRU6-F1
#
_entry.id   AF-A0A352BRU6-F1
#
_cell.length_a   1.000
_cell.length_b   1.000
_cell.length_c   1.000
_cell.angle_alpha   90.00
_cell.angle_beta   90.00
_cell.angle_gamma   90.00
#
_symmetry.space_group_name_H-M   'P 1'
#
loop_
_entity.id
_entity.type
_entity.pdbx_description
1 polymer ?
#
loop_
_entity_poly.entity_id
_entity_poly.type
_entity_poly.pdbx_seq_one_letter_code
_entity_poly.pdbx_strand_id
1 'polypeptide(L)' 'MKAGTKVKNIRLVEGDHNISCKIDGFGAMGLKSEFVKKA' A
#
# COMPACT_ATOMS: atom_id res chain seq x y z
N MET A 1 -6.41 11.25 -1.30
CA MET A 1 -6.31 9.82 -1.68
C MET A 1 -7.72 9.24 -1.66
N LYS A 2 -8.24 8.75 -2.78
CA LYS A 2 -9.61 8.23 -2.87
C LYS A 2 -9.64 6.84 -2.22
N ALA A 3 -10.44 6.67 -1.17
CA ALA A 3 -10.64 5.37 -0.53
C ALA A 3 -11.16 4.38 -1.59
N GLY A 4 -10.36 3.37 -1.96
CA GLY A 4 -10.70 2.41 -3.02
C GLY A 4 -9.62 2.14 -4.08
N THR A 5 -8.39 2.63 -3.90
CA THR A 5 -7.30 2.29 -4.83
C THR A 5 -6.84 0.85 -4.59
N LYS A 6 -7.16 -0.07 -5.51
CA LYS A 6 -6.69 -1.46 -5.46
C LYS A 6 -5.22 -1.52 -5.83
N VAL A 7 -4.39 -1.91 -4.87
CA VAL A 7 -2.96 -2.12 -5.07
C VAL A 7 -2.66 -3.61 -5.17
N LYS A 8 -1.80 -3.97 -6.12
CA LYS A 8 -1.36 -5.36 -6.36
C LYS A 8 0.14 -5.45 -6.05
N ASN A 9 0.61 -6.62 -5.64
CA ASN A 9 2.02 -6.86 -5.31
C ASN A 9 2.55 -6.06 -4.10
N ILE A 10 1.90 -6.24 -2.93
CA ILE A 10 2.33 -5.60 -1.67
C ILE A 10 3.47 -6.39 -1.01
N ARG A 11 4.46 -5.67 -0.46
CA ARG A 11 5.53 -6.19 0.39
C ARG A 11 5.39 -5.61 1.79
N LEU A 12 5.48 -6.48 2.79
CA LEU A 12 5.56 -6.07 4.18
C LEU A 12 7.02 -5.77 4.50
N VAL A 13 7.26 -4.61 5.13
CA VAL A 13 8.58 -4.13 5.55
C VAL A 13 8.48 -3.75 7.02
N GLU A 14 9.56 -3.94 7.77
CA GLU A 14 9.60 -3.56 9.19
C GLU A 14 9.84 -2.04 9.33
N GLY A 15 8.90 -1.32 9.95
CA GLY A 15 8.98 0.12 10.21
C GLY A 15 7.60 0.78 10.34
N ASP A 16 7.51 2.08 10.60
CA ASP A 16 6.20 2.75 10.79
C ASP A 16 5.29 2.66 9.53
N HIS A 17 5.91 2.61 8.34
CA HIS A 17 5.26 2.37 7.06
C HIS A 17 5.42 0.91 6.62
N ASN A 18 4.64 0.04 7.25
CA ASN A 18 4.79 -1.41 7.12
C ASN A 18 4.43 -2.00 5.75
N ILE A 19 3.79 -1.26 4.85
CA ILE A 19 3.27 -1.79 3.58
C ILE A 19 3.84 -1.01 2.40
N SER A 20 4.77 -1.61 1.69
CA SER A 20 5.23 -1.11 0.40
C SER A 20 4.37 -1.71 -0.71
N CYS A 21 3.76 -0.88 -1.55
CA CYS A 21 2.96 -1.34 -2.68
C CYS A 21 3.35 -0.61 -3.96
N LYS A 22 3.17 -1.27 -5.12
CA LYS A 22 3.30 -0.61 -6.42
C LYS A 22 1.91 -0.32 -6.99
N ILE A 23 1.71 0.93 -7.40
CA ILE A 23 0.51 1.40 -8.07
C ILE A 23 0.86 1.63 -9.53
N ASP A 24 0.12 0.98 -10.42
CA ASP A 24 0.27 1.18 -11.85
C ASP A 24 -0.11 2.63 -12.21
N GLY A 25 0.81 3.37 -12.80
CA GLY A 25 0.67 4.80 -13.12
C GLY A 25 1.10 5.80 -12.04
N PHE A 26 1.33 5.37 -10.79
CA PHE A 26 1.80 6.25 -9.69
C PHE A 26 3.19 5.89 -9.15
N GLY A 27 3.62 4.64 -9.31
CA GLY A 27 4.91 4.16 -8.81
C GLY A 27 4.81 3.45 -7.44
N ALA A 28 5.92 3.38 -6.73
CA ALA A 28 5.98 2.74 -5.41
C ALA A 28 5.45 3.69 -4.33
N MET A 29 4.55 3.19 -3.49
CA MET A 29 3.94 3.97 -2.41
C MET A 29 4.01 3.18 -1.09
N GLY A 30 4.44 3.87 -0.03
CA GLY A 30 4.41 3.37 1.34
C GLY A 30 3.04 3.65 1.95
N LEU A 31 2.41 2.61 2.48
CA LEU A 31 1.15 2.63 3.18
C LEU A 31 1.35 2.06 4.58
N LYS A 32 0.54 2.51 5.52
CA LYS A 32 0.46 1.92 6.87
C LYS A 32 -0.64 0.87 6.89
N SER A 33 -0.40 -0.22 7.61
CA SER A 33 -1.34 -1.35 7.74
C SER A 33 -2.72 -0.94 8.27
N GLU A 34 -2.79 0.12 9.06
CA GLU A 34 -4.04 0.66 9.61
C GLU A 34 -5.02 1.16 8.54
N PHE A 35 -4.51 1.56 7.35
CA PHE A 35 -5.33 2.15 6.28
C PHE A 35 -5.64 1.20 5.13
N VAL A 36 -5.16 -0.04 5.18
CA VAL A 36 -5.48 -1.05 4.16
C VAL A 36 -6.30 -2.17 4.76
N LYS A 37 -7.36 -2.57 4.07
CA LYS A 37 -8.09 -3.81 4.37
C LYS A 37 -7.75 -4.85 3.33
N LYS A 38 -7.51 -6.08 3.78
CA LYS A 38 -7.50 -7.25 2.89
C LYS A 38 -8.94 -7.41 2.36
N ALA A 39 -9.10 -7.25 1.05
CA ALA A 39 -10.35 -7.51 0.33
C ALA A 39 -10.35 -8.94 -0.23
#